data_AF-A0A4Y3M7X2-F1
#
_entry.id   AF-A0A4Y3M7X2-F1
#
_cell.length_a   1.000
_cell.length_b   1.000
_cell.length_c   1.000
_cell.angle_alpha   90.00
_cell.angle_beta   90.00
_cell.angle_gamma   90.00
#
_symmetry.space_group_name_H-M   'P 1'
#
loop_
_entity.id
_entity.type
_entity.pdbx_description
1 polymer ?
#
loop_
_entity_poly.entity_id
_entity_poly.type
_entity_poly.pdbx_seq_one_letter_code
_entity_poly.pdbx_strand_id
1 'polypeptide(L)'
;MPGKQMAIDAELSSGAINDVIARKKRKELEEESGFYGAMDGAAKFVRGDAIASLIITAINIIGGLTIGVVRHGMSVPDAATAFTTLTIGDGLVSQIPALLVSTASGIVVTKGGTEGGADVALVRQLGGNPKPLALAAGSAFVLALMPGLPTFPFLFLALLSAGAAWVRYQSPVEDKDNDGDSVAVPENNNPVEVPISESLKVDLLRLELGFNLLAIASGESARLTEKIKVLRRTIASDMGFVLPPVRIQDNLLLPPDSYSVCIKEIEVGRGDVRLNKLLAMDPKGGQPNIDGEKTKEPAFGLPALWIDQSLRENAIIQGYTVVDPASVIITHLTELVKDNMADLLSYSETQKLLDELPREQQKLVVDLIPSQISVGMVQRTLQSLLDERVSIRDLVSILEALQEGCSQGFKTVPGLVSHVRIRLARQISATITGPKGYIPILSLSPDWETSIIENLSNSGEERHINLPPSRMNEFVARMRFCLESAMKQGEVPVILVSRNLRLPMRRIVERIQPAVPVIAQEEIFSRAKIRTVGSI
;
A
#
# COMPACT_ATOMS: atom_id res chain seq x y z
N MET A 1 -22.36 -17.99 3.26
CA MET A 1 -22.63 -18.95 4.34
C MET A 1 -22.06 -20.34 4.06
N PRO A 2 -22.53 -21.12 3.06
CA PRO A 2 -22.07 -22.51 2.89
C PRO A 2 -20.55 -22.65 2.67
N GLY A 3 -19.97 -21.80 1.80
CA GLY A 3 -18.53 -21.85 1.52
C GLY A 3 -17.63 -21.51 2.72
N LYS A 4 -18.05 -20.57 3.58
CA LYS A 4 -17.28 -20.22 4.80
C LYS A 4 -17.38 -21.33 5.87
N GLN A 5 -18.53 -22.03 5.99
CA GLN A 5 -18.66 -23.20 6.87
C GLN A 5 -17.80 -24.36 6.39
N MET A 6 -17.81 -24.64 5.08
CA MET A 6 -16.97 -25.68 4.47
C MET A 6 -15.47 -25.41 4.64
N ALA A 7 -15.05 -24.14 4.64
CA ALA A 7 -13.66 -23.77 4.92
C ALA A 7 -13.25 -24.09 6.36
N ILE A 8 -14.11 -23.83 7.34
CA ILE A 8 -13.85 -24.17 8.75
C ILE A 8 -13.80 -25.70 8.94
N ASP A 9 -14.63 -26.45 8.22
CA ASP A 9 -14.65 -27.92 8.26
C ASP A 9 -13.39 -28.52 7.60
N ALA A 10 -12.88 -27.88 6.55
CA ALA A 10 -11.63 -28.25 5.91
C ALA A 10 -10.42 -27.93 6.80
N GLU A 11 -10.41 -26.78 7.49
CA GLU A 11 -9.37 -26.42 8.47
C GLU A 11 -9.36 -27.37 9.67
N LEU A 12 -10.54 -27.80 10.15
CA LEU A 12 -10.65 -28.77 11.25
C LEU A 12 -10.20 -30.17 10.81
N SER A 13 -10.59 -30.62 9.61
CA SER A 13 -10.21 -31.96 9.12
C SER A 13 -8.73 -32.08 8.75
N SER A 14 -8.09 -30.96 8.36
CA SER A 14 -6.64 -30.88 8.10
C SER A 14 -5.80 -30.70 9.37
N GLY A 15 -6.43 -30.49 10.54
CA GLY A 15 -5.74 -30.30 11.81
C GLY A 15 -5.10 -28.92 12.00
N ALA A 16 -5.36 -27.98 11.09
CA ALA A 16 -4.86 -26.59 11.18
C ALA A 16 -5.50 -25.81 12.34
N ILE A 17 -6.72 -26.19 12.72
CA ILE A 17 -7.43 -25.67 13.88
C ILE A 17 -7.95 -26.83 14.75
N ASN A 18 -8.03 -26.60 16.06
CA ASN A 18 -8.61 -27.57 16.98
C ASN A 18 -10.15 -27.43 17.04
N ASP A 19 -10.83 -28.43 17.61
CA ASP A 19 -12.31 -28.48 17.68
C ASP A 19 -12.91 -27.30 18.47
N VAL A 20 -12.16 -26.77 19.44
CA VAL A 20 -12.56 -25.58 20.22
C VAL A 20 -12.55 -24.31 19.35
N ILE A 21 -11.52 -24.12 18.55
CA ILE A 21 -11.36 -22.98 17.63
C ILE A 21 -12.35 -23.10 16.46
N ALA A 22 -12.57 -24.31 15.94
CA ALA A 22 -13.56 -24.55 14.89
C ALA A 22 -14.99 -24.23 15.36
N ARG A 23 -15.36 -24.64 16.58
CA ARG A 23 -16.64 -24.24 17.19
C ARG A 23 -16.75 -22.73 17.34
N LYS A 24 -15.69 -22.05 17.77
CA LYS A 24 -15.67 -20.59 17.90
C LYS A 24 -15.87 -19.89 16.55
N LYS A 25 -15.11 -20.29 15.51
CA LYS A 25 -15.25 -19.73 14.16
C LYS A 25 -16.63 -20.00 13.53
N ARG A 26 -17.20 -21.20 13.75
CA ARG A 26 -18.56 -21.50 13.26
C ARG A 26 -19.60 -20.64 13.94
N LYS A 27 -19.45 -20.44 15.26
CA LYS A 27 -20.27 -19.52 16.04
C LYS A 27 -20.15 -18.11 15.44
N GLU A 28 -18.96 -17.51 15.39
CA GLU A 28 -18.73 -16.18 14.78
C GLU A 28 -19.35 -16.02 13.37
N LEU A 29 -19.30 -17.06 12.54
CA LEU A 29 -19.92 -17.05 11.21
C LEU A 29 -21.46 -17.09 11.24
N GLU A 30 -22.04 -17.87 12.15
CA GLU A 30 -23.49 -17.90 12.41
C GLU A 30 -23.96 -16.55 12.94
N GLU A 31 -23.16 -15.94 13.82
CA GLU A 31 -23.39 -14.61 14.40
C GLU A 31 -23.35 -13.51 13.33
N GLU A 32 -22.34 -13.53 12.43
CA GLU A 32 -22.22 -12.64 11.27
C GLU A 32 -23.45 -12.74 10.36
N SER A 33 -23.86 -13.98 10.04
CA SER A 33 -25.03 -14.20 9.18
C SER A 33 -26.34 -13.79 9.86
N GLY A 34 -26.47 -14.03 11.18
CA GLY A 34 -27.62 -13.59 11.96
C GLY A 34 -27.73 -12.07 11.98
N PHE A 35 -26.61 -11.36 12.14
CA PHE A 35 -26.54 -9.91 12.08
C PHE A 35 -27.03 -9.36 10.74
N TYR A 36 -26.49 -9.86 9.61
CA TYR A 36 -26.88 -9.35 8.29
C TYR A 36 -28.31 -9.73 7.91
N GLY A 37 -28.78 -10.93 8.26
CA GLY A 37 -30.15 -11.35 8.00
C GLY A 37 -31.17 -10.51 8.76
N ALA A 38 -30.86 -10.18 10.01
CA ALA A 38 -31.77 -9.45 10.86
C ALA A 38 -31.65 -7.92 10.68
N MET A 39 -30.49 -7.39 10.26
CA MET A 39 -30.36 -6.01 9.76
C MET A 39 -31.17 -5.78 8.48
N ASP A 40 -31.15 -6.71 7.51
CA ASP A 40 -31.96 -6.58 6.30
C ASP A 40 -33.47 -6.60 6.62
N GLY A 41 -33.87 -7.43 7.57
CA GLY A 41 -35.24 -7.44 8.12
C GLY A 41 -35.61 -6.11 8.78
N ALA A 42 -34.84 -5.67 9.77
CA ALA A 42 -35.08 -4.42 10.51
C ALA A 42 -35.09 -3.20 9.58
N ALA A 43 -34.17 -3.12 8.63
CA ALA A 43 -34.10 -2.01 7.66
C ALA A 43 -35.35 -1.95 6.76
N LYS A 44 -35.91 -3.10 6.35
CA LYS A 44 -37.15 -3.15 5.57
C LYS A 44 -38.37 -2.69 6.38
N PHE A 45 -38.48 -3.07 7.66
CA PHE A 45 -39.58 -2.65 8.54
C PHE A 45 -39.52 -1.15 8.85
N VAL A 46 -38.35 -0.63 9.21
CA VAL A 46 -38.15 0.80 9.52
C VAL A 46 -38.44 1.68 8.31
N ARG A 47 -37.98 1.26 7.13
CA ARG A 47 -38.26 1.98 5.88
C ARG A 47 -39.76 1.98 5.55
N GLY A 48 -40.46 0.88 5.80
CA GLY A 48 -41.91 0.79 5.61
C GLY A 48 -42.69 1.72 6.54
N ASP A 49 -42.30 1.77 7.82
CA ASP A 49 -42.95 2.60 8.84
C ASP A 49 -42.72 4.11 8.63
N ALA A 50 -41.50 4.49 8.22
CA ALA A 50 -41.17 5.87 7.86
C ALA A 50 -41.97 6.36 6.64
N ILE A 51 -42.18 5.50 5.63
CA ILE A 51 -42.97 5.85 4.44
C ILE A 51 -44.46 5.96 4.81
N ALA A 52 -44.99 5.02 5.60
CA ALA A 52 -46.38 5.04 6.03
C ALA A 52 -46.72 6.26 6.88
N SER A 53 -45.87 6.63 7.84
CA SER A 53 -46.08 7.81 8.70
C SER A 53 -46.04 9.13 7.91
N LEU A 54 -45.19 9.25 6.90
CA LEU A 54 -45.16 10.42 6.03
C LEU A 54 -46.43 10.54 5.17
N ILE A 55 -46.95 9.41 4.69
CA ILE A 55 -48.23 9.37 3.96
C ILE A 55 -49.40 9.74 4.88
N ILE A 56 -49.46 9.18 6.09
CA ILE A 56 -50.52 9.48 7.07
C ILE A 56 -50.49 10.96 7.46
N THR A 57 -49.30 11.52 7.68
CA THR A 57 -49.11 12.96 7.98
C THR A 57 -49.66 13.83 6.84
N ALA A 58 -49.34 13.51 5.59
CA ALA A 58 -49.85 14.24 4.44
C ALA A 58 -51.38 14.16 4.33
N ILE A 59 -51.96 12.97 4.55
CA ILE A 59 -53.41 12.77 4.53
C ILE A 59 -54.09 13.55 5.66
N ASN A 60 -53.56 13.52 6.88
CA ASN A 60 -54.13 14.20 8.03
C ASN A 60 -54.09 15.73 7.87
N ILE A 61 -53.00 16.28 7.32
CA ILE A 61 -52.90 17.72 7.04
C ILE A 61 -53.89 18.13 5.95
N ILE A 62 -53.91 17.44 4.80
CA ILE A 62 -54.77 17.81 3.66
C ILE A 62 -56.25 17.56 3.99
N GLY A 63 -56.57 16.39 4.56
CA GLY A 63 -57.91 16.01 4.96
C GLY A 63 -58.45 16.87 6.10
N GLY A 64 -57.63 17.14 7.12
CA GLY A 64 -57.98 18.02 8.23
C GLY A 64 -58.25 19.45 7.77
N LEU A 65 -57.41 20.00 6.89
CA LEU A 65 -57.61 21.33 6.31
C LEU A 65 -58.91 21.38 5.49
N THR A 66 -59.16 20.36 4.66
CA THR A 66 -60.36 20.29 3.82
C THR A 66 -61.63 20.20 4.66
N ILE A 67 -61.66 19.33 5.68
CA ILE A 67 -62.82 19.18 6.58
C ILE A 67 -63.02 20.43 7.43
N GLY A 68 -61.95 21.03 7.96
CA GLY A 68 -62.00 22.25 8.76
C GLY A 68 -62.61 23.42 8.01
N VAL A 69 -62.22 23.63 6.76
CA VAL A 69 -62.74 24.72 5.92
C VAL A 69 -64.15 24.41 5.40
N VAL A 70 -64.38 23.22 4.85
CA VAL A 70 -65.64 22.90 4.15
C VAL A 70 -66.78 22.53 5.11
N ARG A 71 -66.50 21.77 6.17
CA ARG A 71 -67.53 21.23 7.08
C ARG A 71 -67.68 22.02 8.37
N HIS A 72 -66.61 22.64 8.86
CA HIS A 72 -66.64 23.41 10.12
C HIS A 72 -66.59 24.93 9.90
N GLY A 73 -66.51 25.39 8.64
CA GLY A 73 -66.55 26.81 8.29
C GLY A 73 -65.37 27.62 8.85
N MET A 74 -64.27 26.95 9.22
CA MET A 74 -63.09 27.61 9.77
C MET A 74 -62.37 28.41 8.68
N SER A 75 -61.72 29.50 9.09
CA SER A 75 -60.81 30.22 8.19
C SER A 75 -59.61 29.32 7.84
N VAL A 76 -59.07 29.46 6.63
CA VAL A 76 -57.93 28.64 6.15
C VAL A 76 -56.73 28.71 7.11
N PRO A 77 -56.32 29.88 7.66
CA PRO A 77 -55.24 29.95 8.64
C PRO A 77 -55.52 29.21 9.95
N ASP A 78 -56.75 29.28 10.46
CA ASP A 78 -57.12 28.65 11.73
C ASP A 78 -57.18 27.12 11.58
N ALA A 79 -57.74 26.64 10.47
CA ALA A 79 -57.76 25.21 10.15
C ALA A 79 -56.35 24.66 9.94
N ALA A 80 -55.48 25.40 9.24
CA ALA A 80 -54.09 25.00 9.05
C ALA A 80 -53.35 24.87 10.38
N THR A 81 -53.51 25.84 11.29
CA THR A 81 -52.83 25.82 12.59
C THR A 81 -53.31 24.67 13.47
N ALA A 82 -54.64 24.47 13.57
CA ALA A 82 -55.21 23.41 14.41
C ALA A 82 -54.86 22.00 13.91
N PHE A 83 -55.12 21.71 12.64
CA PHE A 83 -54.92 20.36 12.09
C PHE A 83 -53.45 20.02 11.85
N THR A 84 -52.59 21.00 11.56
CA THR A 84 -51.13 20.77 11.49
C THR A 84 -50.56 20.48 12.88
N THR A 85 -50.98 21.22 13.91
CA THR A 85 -50.51 20.98 15.30
C THR A 85 -50.96 19.60 15.81
N LEU A 86 -52.21 19.22 15.56
CA LEU A 86 -52.73 17.88 15.89
C LEU A 86 -51.99 16.78 15.14
N THR A 87 -51.67 16.98 13.86
CA THR A 87 -50.96 15.98 13.06
C THR A 87 -49.49 15.83 13.50
N ILE A 88 -48.81 16.92 13.85
CA ILE A 88 -47.46 16.85 14.42
C ILE A 88 -47.49 16.13 15.77
N GLY A 89 -48.52 16.37 16.59
CA GLY A 89 -48.73 15.66 17.85
C GLY A 89 -48.91 14.14 17.64
N ASP A 90 -49.74 13.73 16.68
CA ASP A 90 -49.95 12.32 16.30
C ASP A 90 -48.67 11.67 15.74
N GLY A 91 -47.92 12.42 14.93
CA GLY A 91 -46.59 12.02 14.43
C GLY A 91 -45.59 11.77 15.56
N LEU A 92 -45.52 12.64 16.57
CA LEU A 92 -44.65 12.45 17.73
C LEU A 92 -45.08 11.26 18.60
N VAL A 93 -46.39 11.07 18.80
CA VAL A 93 -46.95 9.96 19.60
C VAL A 93 -46.75 8.61 18.90
N SER A 94 -46.73 8.56 17.57
CA SER A 94 -46.48 7.33 16.81
C SER A 94 -44.99 7.04 16.57
N GLN A 95 -44.19 8.03 16.24
CA GLN A 95 -42.79 7.82 15.82
C GLN A 95 -41.81 7.64 16.97
N ILE A 96 -42.02 8.29 18.13
CA ILE A 96 -41.11 8.12 19.26
C ILE A 96 -41.13 6.66 19.76
N PRO A 97 -42.29 6.02 20.00
CA PRO A 97 -42.33 4.61 20.37
C PRO A 97 -41.80 3.69 19.27
N ALA A 98 -42.12 3.96 17.99
CA ALA A 98 -41.63 3.15 16.88
C ALA A 98 -40.09 3.19 16.76
N LEU A 99 -39.49 4.36 16.92
CA LEU A 99 -38.03 4.54 16.94
C LEU A 99 -37.40 3.81 18.13
N LEU A 100 -38.00 3.90 19.31
CA LEU A 100 -37.51 3.21 20.51
C LEU A 100 -37.61 1.69 20.35
N VAL A 101 -38.72 1.17 19.83
CA VAL A 101 -38.92 -0.25 19.56
C VAL A 101 -37.95 -0.73 18.48
N SER A 102 -37.77 0.02 17.39
CA SER A 102 -36.82 -0.28 16.33
C SER A 102 -35.37 -0.33 16.84
N THR A 103 -34.98 0.65 17.65
CA THR A 103 -33.63 0.74 18.21
C THR A 103 -33.40 -0.38 19.23
N ALA A 104 -34.37 -0.67 20.08
CA ALA A 104 -34.32 -1.79 21.03
C ALA A 104 -34.28 -3.15 20.31
N SER A 105 -35.11 -3.34 19.29
CA SER A 105 -35.07 -4.53 18.43
C SER A 105 -33.74 -4.64 17.71
N GLY A 106 -33.20 -3.54 17.18
CA GLY A 106 -31.86 -3.47 16.59
C GLY A 106 -30.80 -3.95 17.57
N ILE A 107 -30.77 -3.40 18.79
CA ILE A 107 -29.83 -3.80 19.86
C ILE A 107 -29.98 -5.29 20.21
N VAL A 108 -31.21 -5.77 20.38
CA VAL A 108 -31.52 -7.18 20.73
C VAL A 108 -31.12 -8.12 19.60
N VAL A 109 -31.24 -7.68 18.35
CA VAL A 109 -30.88 -8.44 17.14
C VAL A 109 -29.37 -8.45 16.90
N THR A 110 -28.68 -7.33 17.15
CA THR A 110 -27.22 -7.22 17.01
C THR A 110 -26.46 -8.00 18.09
N LYS A 111 -27.15 -8.47 19.14
CA LYS A 111 -26.66 -9.46 20.13
C LYS A 111 -26.20 -10.77 19.49
N GLY A 112 -26.55 -11.01 18.23
CA GLY A 112 -26.28 -12.20 17.45
C GLY A 112 -24.91 -12.85 17.69
N GLY A 113 -23.87 -12.17 18.21
CA GLY A 113 -22.60 -12.80 18.57
C GLY A 113 -21.75 -12.33 19.76
N THR A 114 -22.33 -12.00 20.92
CA THR A 114 -21.50 -11.68 22.10
C THR A 114 -21.94 -12.43 23.36
N GLU A 115 -20.99 -13.06 24.06
CA GLU A 115 -21.22 -13.69 25.37
C GLU A 115 -21.39 -12.63 26.47
N GLY A 116 -22.61 -12.52 27.02
CA GLY A 116 -22.97 -11.60 28.09
C GLY A 116 -24.41 -11.06 27.99
N GLY A 117 -24.84 -10.31 29.01
CA GLY A 117 -26.10 -9.54 28.95
C GLY A 117 -25.99 -8.39 27.94
N ALA A 118 -27.04 -8.17 27.14
CA ALA A 118 -27.06 -7.11 26.12
C ALA A 118 -26.95 -5.70 26.74
N ASP A 119 -27.45 -5.56 27.96
CA ASP A 119 -27.31 -4.38 28.81
C ASP A 119 -25.85 -4.07 29.15
N VAL A 120 -25.03 -5.09 29.47
CA VAL A 120 -23.62 -4.91 29.84
C VAL A 120 -22.77 -4.52 28.63
N ALA A 121 -23.01 -5.12 27.47
CA ALA A 121 -22.29 -4.81 26.24
C ALA A 121 -22.58 -3.38 25.73
N LEU A 122 -23.86 -2.96 25.79
CA LEU A 122 -24.27 -1.62 25.39
C LEU A 122 -23.66 -0.54 26.31
N VAL A 123 -23.67 -0.77 27.63
CA VAL A 123 -23.02 0.11 28.61
C VAL A 123 -21.52 0.17 28.39
N ARG A 124 -20.87 -0.94 28.02
CA ARG A 124 -19.44 -0.98 27.70
C ARG A 124 -19.10 -0.20 26.43
N GLN A 125 -19.87 -0.33 25.36
CA GLN A 125 -19.60 0.38 24.09
C GLN A 125 -19.94 1.88 24.14
N LEU A 126 -21.10 2.24 24.71
CA LEU A 126 -21.51 3.65 24.85
C LEU A 126 -20.69 4.37 25.94
N GLY A 127 -20.31 3.66 26.99
CA GLY A 127 -19.47 4.19 28.08
C GLY A 127 -17.97 4.12 27.80
N GLY A 128 -17.51 3.32 26.83
CA GLY A 128 -16.10 3.08 26.54
C GLY A 128 -15.43 4.23 25.78
N ASN A 129 -16.17 4.89 24.88
CA ASN A 129 -15.65 5.96 24.04
C ASN A 129 -16.07 7.35 24.55
N PRO A 130 -15.16 8.32 24.72
CA PRO A 130 -15.51 9.66 25.19
C PRO A 130 -16.27 10.49 24.13
N LYS A 131 -16.10 10.19 22.83
CA LYS A 131 -16.67 10.97 21.72
C LYS A 131 -18.22 10.93 21.68
N PRO A 132 -18.90 9.75 21.74
CA PRO A 132 -20.37 9.71 21.78
C PRO A 132 -20.96 10.41 23.01
N LEU A 133 -20.32 10.28 24.18
CA LEU A 133 -20.75 10.94 25.42
C LEU A 133 -20.63 12.47 25.34
N ALA A 134 -19.55 12.98 24.74
CA ALA A 134 -19.37 14.42 24.50
C ALA A 134 -20.42 14.98 23.52
N LEU A 135 -20.75 14.21 22.46
CA LEU A 135 -21.78 14.59 21.49
C LEU A 135 -23.17 14.65 22.15
N ALA A 136 -23.49 13.66 23.00
CA ALA A 136 -24.73 13.63 23.76
C ALA A 136 -24.82 14.82 24.75
N ALA A 137 -23.72 15.15 25.41
CA ALA A 137 -23.65 16.29 26.32
C ALA A 137 -23.91 17.62 25.61
N GLY A 138 -23.26 17.85 24.46
CA GLY A 138 -23.48 19.05 23.64
C GLY A 138 -24.91 19.13 23.11
N SER A 139 -25.47 18.02 22.66
CA SER A 139 -26.86 17.98 22.16
C SER A 139 -27.87 18.26 23.27
N ALA A 140 -27.71 17.68 24.46
CA ALA A 140 -28.56 17.94 25.61
C ALA A 140 -28.45 19.40 26.09
N PHE A 141 -27.26 20.00 26.02
CA PHE A 141 -27.07 21.41 26.37
C PHE A 141 -27.80 22.34 25.39
N VAL A 142 -27.74 22.06 24.09
CA VAL A 142 -28.49 22.82 23.06
C VAL A 142 -30.00 22.69 23.29
N LEU A 143 -30.50 21.50 23.61
CA LEU A 143 -31.92 21.29 23.91
C LEU A 143 -32.37 22.02 25.18
N ALA A 144 -31.50 22.17 26.18
CA ALA A 144 -31.80 22.93 27.39
C ALA A 144 -32.02 24.43 27.09
N LEU A 145 -31.31 24.97 26.10
CA LEU A 145 -31.42 26.37 25.67
C LEU A 145 -32.64 26.63 24.79
N MET A 146 -33.33 25.59 24.31
CA MET A 146 -34.45 25.74 23.39
C MET A 146 -35.74 26.12 24.14
N PRO A 147 -36.39 27.26 23.81
CA PRO A 147 -37.60 27.69 24.49
C PRO A 147 -38.75 26.71 24.24
N GLY A 148 -39.44 26.29 25.31
CA GLY A 148 -40.54 25.31 25.26
C GLY A 148 -40.17 23.90 25.72
N LEU A 149 -38.88 23.60 25.93
CA LEU A 149 -38.43 22.35 26.54
C LEU A 149 -38.07 22.53 28.02
N PRO A 150 -38.25 21.50 28.87
CA PRO A 150 -37.90 21.58 30.28
C PRO A 150 -36.38 21.70 30.46
N THR A 151 -35.91 22.91 30.76
CA THR A 151 -34.47 23.26 30.85
C THR A 151 -33.71 22.41 31.87
N PHE A 152 -34.29 22.17 33.05
CA PHE A 152 -33.61 21.50 34.16
C PHE A 152 -33.23 20.03 33.86
N PRO A 153 -34.13 19.16 33.35
CA PRO A 153 -33.78 17.79 32.94
C PRO A 153 -32.66 17.71 31.89
N PHE A 154 -32.70 18.56 30.86
CA PHE A 154 -31.71 18.53 29.78
C PHE A 154 -30.35 19.06 30.24
N LEU A 155 -30.33 20.07 31.10
CA LEU A 155 -29.09 20.59 31.69
C LEU A 155 -28.44 19.58 32.64
N PHE A 156 -29.24 18.82 33.40
CA PHE A 156 -28.75 17.72 34.22
C PHE A 156 -28.14 16.59 33.39
N LEU A 157 -28.80 16.18 32.31
CA LEU A 157 -28.27 15.18 31.37
C LEU A 157 -26.98 15.65 30.69
N ALA A 158 -26.93 16.91 30.27
CA ALA A 158 -25.74 17.51 29.67
C ALA A 158 -24.53 17.44 30.62
N LEU A 159 -24.73 17.79 31.90
CA LEU A 159 -23.67 17.79 32.91
C LEU A 159 -23.22 16.36 33.27
N LEU A 160 -24.16 15.42 33.36
CA LEU A 160 -23.87 14.01 33.63
C LEU A 160 -23.07 13.37 32.49
N SER A 161 -23.49 13.58 31.24
CA SER A 161 -22.78 13.07 30.05
C SER A 161 -21.42 13.74 29.86
N ALA A 162 -21.29 15.03 30.15
CA ALA A 162 -20.01 15.75 30.13
C ALA A 162 -19.04 15.22 31.19
N GLY A 163 -19.54 14.98 32.42
CA GLY A 163 -18.75 14.38 33.50
C GLY A 163 -18.28 12.96 33.16
N ALA A 164 -19.16 12.13 32.59
CA ALA A 164 -18.81 10.79 32.13
C ALA A 164 -17.77 10.81 30.99
N ALA A 165 -17.92 11.73 30.03
CA ALA A 165 -16.94 11.91 28.95
C ALA A 165 -15.56 12.34 29.48
N TRP A 166 -15.54 13.24 30.48
CA TRP A 166 -14.30 13.74 31.08
C TRP A 166 -13.57 12.64 31.87
N VAL A 167 -14.28 11.88 32.70
CA VAL A 167 -13.70 10.74 33.44
C VAL A 167 -13.11 9.69 32.48
N ARG A 168 -13.81 9.42 31.37
CA ARG A 168 -13.33 8.48 30.34
C ARG A 168 -12.19 9.01 29.47
N TYR A 169 -12.10 10.32 29.32
CA TYR A 169 -10.96 10.97 28.67
C TYR A 169 -9.68 10.88 29.52
N GLN A 170 -9.81 10.91 30.86
CA GLN A 170 -8.67 10.77 31.77
C GLN A 170 -8.21 9.32 32.00
N SER A 171 -9.12 8.35 31.88
CA SER A 171 -8.82 6.92 32.03
C SER A 171 -9.34 6.13 30.82
N PRO A 172 -8.58 6.08 29.71
CA PRO A 172 -8.96 5.28 28.55
C PRO A 172 -8.89 3.80 28.90
N VAL A 173 -9.95 3.05 28.59
CA VAL A 173 -9.94 1.59 28.65
C VAL A 173 -9.27 1.12 27.35
N GLU A 174 -8.14 0.42 27.45
CA GLU A 174 -7.46 -0.18 26.29
C GLU A 174 -8.39 -1.21 25.61
N ASP A 175 -9.01 -0.82 24.49
CA ASP A 175 -9.67 -1.75 23.58
C ASP A 175 -8.61 -2.34 22.63
N LYS A 176 -8.35 -3.64 22.76
CA LYS A 176 -7.35 -4.40 22.00
C LYS A 176 -7.73 -4.74 20.55
N ASP A 177 -8.89 -4.29 20.05
CA ASP A 177 -9.47 -4.80 18.80
C ASP A 177 -9.62 -3.75 17.68
N ASN A 178 -9.00 -2.57 17.77
CA ASN A 178 -9.22 -1.51 16.77
C ASN A 178 -7.94 -0.84 16.25
N ASP A 179 -6.94 -1.65 15.89
CA ASP A 179 -5.68 -1.17 15.31
C ASP A 179 -5.62 -1.48 13.81
N GLY A 180 -5.91 -0.47 12.99
CA GLY A 180 -5.98 -0.60 11.54
C GLY A 180 -6.18 0.74 10.82
N ASP A 181 -5.27 1.69 11.07
CA ASP A 181 -4.86 2.79 10.18
C ASP A 181 -4.46 4.03 11.01
N SER A 182 -3.22 4.06 11.47
CA SER A 182 -2.53 5.34 11.69
C SER A 182 -1.03 5.16 11.53
N VAL A 183 -0.45 5.92 10.59
CA VAL A 183 0.99 6.11 10.49
C VAL A 183 1.37 7.03 11.65
N ALA A 184 1.81 6.46 12.76
CA ALA A 184 2.28 7.21 13.92
C ALA A 184 3.78 7.50 13.80
N VAL A 185 4.13 8.78 13.85
CA VAL A 185 5.43 9.26 14.31
C VAL A 185 5.38 9.19 15.84
N PRO A 186 6.27 8.47 16.53
CA PRO A 186 6.24 8.44 17.99
C PRO A 186 6.88 9.72 18.54
N GLU A 187 6.06 10.67 18.97
CA GLU A 187 6.46 11.65 19.99
C GLU A 187 5.82 11.22 21.32
N ASN A 188 6.56 10.46 22.13
CA ASN A 188 6.64 10.66 23.58
C ASN A 188 7.64 9.71 24.24
N ASN A 189 8.62 10.31 24.89
CA ASN A 189 9.51 9.68 25.87
C ASN A 189 8.72 9.28 27.12
N ASN A 190 8.23 8.05 27.16
CA ASN A 190 8.07 7.28 28.40
C ASN A 190 8.37 5.82 28.07
N PRO A 191 9.25 5.13 28.81
CA PRO A 191 9.57 3.73 28.54
C PRO A 191 8.42 2.87 29.02
N VAL A 192 7.40 2.70 28.17
CA VAL A 192 6.49 1.56 28.28
C VAL A 192 7.31 0.36 27.82
N GLU A 193 7.54 -0.60 28.71
CA GLU A 193 8.15 -1.88 28.36
C GLU A 193 7.29 -2.55 27.28
N VAL A 194 7.70 -2.36 26.02
CA VAL A 194 7.12 -3.03 24.87
C VAL A 194 7.19 -4.53 25.17
N PRO A 195 6.08 -5.29 25.05
CA PRO A 195 6.10 -6.74 25.21
C PRO A 195 7.25 -7.31 24.39
N ILE A 196 8.08 -8.19 24.97
CA ILE A 196 9.29 -8.74 24.31
C ILE A 196 8.96 -9.30 22.90
N SER A 197 7.73 -9.81 22.71
CA SER A 197 7.20 -10.27 21.42
C SER A 197 7.05 -9.19 20.34
N GLU A 198 6.78 -7.94 20.70
CA GLU A 198 6.71 -6.81 19.77
C GLU A 198 8.09 -6.23 19.45
N SER A 199 9.04 -6.33 20.39
CA SER A 199 10.45 -5.99 20.14
C SER A 199 11.16 -6.93 19.14
N LEU A 200 10.56 -8.10 18.87
CA LEU A 200 11.06 -9.09 17.91
C LEU A 200 10.52 -8.88 16.48
N LYS A 201 9.62 -7.91 16.25
CA LYS A 201 9.14 -7.59 14.90
C LYS A 201 10.23 -6.84 14.14
N VAL A 202 10.80 -7.50 13.13
CA VAL A 202 11.80 -6.91 12.24
C VAL A 202 11.14 -5.84 11.37
N ASP A 203 11.63 -4.61 11.45
CA ASP A 203 11.22 -3.56 10.54
C ASP A 203 11.77 -3.86 9.13
N LEU A 204 10.87 -4.04 8.16
CA LEU A 204 11.27 -4.36 6.78
C LEU A 204 12.01 -3.21 6.10
N LEU A 205 11.61 -1.97 6.38
CA LEU A 205 12.19 -0.77 5.78
C LEU A 205 12.20 0.38 6.79
N ARG A 206 13.39 0.88 7.11
CA ARG A 206 13.63 1.95 8.09
C ARG A 206 14.46 3.06 7.47
N LEU A 207 14.09 4.30 7.75
CA LEU A 207 14.83 5.51 7.40
C LEU A 207 15.27 6.18 8.70
N GLU A 208 16.56 6.11 8.97
CA GLU A 208 17.19 6.72 10.14
C GLU A 208 17.71 8.11 9.77
N LEU A 209 17.35 9.11 10.57
CA LEU A 209 17.66 10.51 10.34
C LEU A 209 18.57 11.05 11.44
N GLY A 210 19.62 11.77 11.04
CA GLY A 210 20.39 12.60 11.94
C GLY A 210 19.56 13.76 12.49
N PHE A 211 20.00 14.33 13.61
CA PHE A 211 19.22 15.31 14.38
C PHE A 211 18.70 16.51 13.57
N ASN A 212 19.50 17.08 12.65
CA ASN A 212 19.06 18.23 11.85
C ASN A 212 18.02 17.85 10.80
N LEU A 213 18.02 16.59 10.34
CA LEU A 213 17.11 16.10 9.31
C LEU A 213 15.70 15.83 9.85
N LEU A 214 15.52 15.77 11.18
CA LEU A 214 14.22 15.59 11.80
C LEU A 214 13.23 16.68 11.41
N ALA A 215 13.70 17.92 11.24
CA ALA A 215 12.87 19.03 10.79
C ALA A 215 12.21 18.80 9.41
N ILE A 216 12.82 17.97 8.55
CA ILE A 216 12.25 17.58 7.24
C ILE A 216 11.11 16.55 7.40
N ALA A 217 11.13 15.78 8.50
CA ALA A 217 10.15 14.75 8.82
C ALA A 217 8.99 15.25 9.69
N SER A 218 9.23 16.14 10.67
CA SER A 218 8.26 16.55 11.70
C SER A 218 7.72 17.99 11.60
N GLY A 219 8.13 18.78 10.60
CA GLY A 219 7.66 20.18 10.44
C GLY A 219 6.28 20.35 9.76
N GLU A 220 5.72 21.56 9.81
CA GLU A 220 4.43 21.96 9.21
C GLU A 220 4.31 21.69 7.70
N SER A 221 5.44 21.52 7.02
CA SER A 221 5.52 20.97 5.67
C SER A 221 6.11 19.56 5.75
N ALA A 222 5.29 18.55 6.07
CA ALA A 222 5.67 17.13 6.14
C ALA A 222 6.00 16.56 4.73
N ARG A 223 6.94 17.20 4.04
CA ARG A 223 7.31 16.94 2.64
C ARG A 223 7.84 15.52 2.49
N LEU A 224 8.55 14.99 3.48
CA LEU A 224 9.14 13.66 3.39
C LEU A 224 8.07 12.56 3.47
N THR A 225 7.18 12.60 4.47
CA THR A 225 6.12 11.60 4.66
C THR A 225 5.13 11.60 3.49
N GLU A 226 4.79 12.77 2.95
CA GLU A 226 3.97 12.87 1.73
C GLU A 226 4.68 12.30 0.50
N LYS A 227 5.97 12.63 0.31
CA LYS A 227 6.77 12.06 -0.78
C LYS A 227 6.93 10.54 -0.65
N ILE A 228 7.03 9.99 0.56
CA ILE A 228 7.04 8.52 0.79
C ILE A 228 5.70 7.90 0.38
N LYS A 229 4.57 8.55 0.67
CA LYS A 229 3.25 8.08 0.20
C LYS A 229 3.17 8.07 -1.32
N VAL A 230 3.69 9.11 -1.99
CA VAL A 230 3.79 9.16 -3.45
C VAL A 230 4.70 8.04 -3.96
N LEU A 231 5.88 7.86 -3.38
CA LEU A 231 6.81 6.78 -3.70
C LEU A 231 6.14 5.41 -3.64
N ARG A 232 5.41 5.11 -2.56
CA ARG A 232 4.65 3.85 -2.42
C ARG A 232 3.68 3.63 -3.59
N ARG A 233 2.95 4.67 -4.00
CA ARG A 233 2.02 4.59 -5.14
C ARG A 233 2.75 4.43 -6.48
N THR A 234 3.87 5.13 -6.66
CA THR A 234 4.70 5.03 -7.86
C THR A 234 5.27 3.62 -8.01
N ILE A 235 5.86 3.04 -6.96
CA ILE A 235 6.38 1.66 -6.99
C ILE A 235 5.25 0.65 -7.25
N ALA A 236 4.09 0.82 -6.63
CA ALA A 236 2.93 -0.04 -6.90
C ALA A 236 2.46 0.06 -8.36
N SER A 237 2.38 1.27 -8.92
CA SER A 237 1.97 1.49 -10.31
C SER A 237 3.00 1.00 -11.32
N ASP A 238 4.29 1.23 -11.07
CA ASP A 238 5.33 0.98 -12.06
C ASP A 238 5.79 -0.48 -12.01
N MET A 239 5.95 -1.02 -10.80
CA MET A 239 6.50 -2.36 -10.58
C MET A 239 5.45 -3.41 -10.22
N GLY A 240 4.21 -3.03 -9.87
CA GLY A 240 3.19 -3.98 -9.38
C GLY A 240 3.47 -4.51 -7.97
N PHE A 241 4.32 -3.81 -7.22
CA PHE A 241 4.76 -4.21 -5.88
C PHE A 241 4.29 -3.18 -4.85
N VAL A 242 3.60 -3.63 -3.80
CA VAL A 242 3.17 -2.74 -2.71
C VAL A 242 4.30 -2.64 -1.69
N LEU A 243 5.00 -1.50 -1.70
CA LEU A 243 6.09 -1.25 -0.76
C LEU A 243 5.56 -1.23 0.70
N PRO A 244 6.19 -1.98 1.63
CA PRO A 244 5.88 -1.93 3.06
C PRO A 244 5.99 -0.51 3.63
N PRO A 245 5.37 -0.23 4.79
CA PRO A 245 5.51 1.07 5.44
C PRO A 245 6.99 1.37 5.76
N VAL A 246 7.42 2.60 5.48
CA VAL A 246 8.76 3.09 5.82
C VAL A 246 8.72 3.64 7.24
N ARG A 247 9.44 3.03 8.18
CA ARG A 247 9.55 3.54 9.55
C ARG A 247 10.61 4.64 9.61
N ILE A 248 10.24 5.83 10.05
CA ILE A 248 11.18 6.95 10.23
C ILE A 248 11.60 6.97 11.70
N GLN A 249 12.90 6.95 11.97
CA GLN A 249 13.48 7.01 13.32
C GLN A 249 14.60 8.03 13.38
N ASP A 250 14.75 8.68 14.53
CA ASP A 250 15.94 9.46 14.83
C ASP A 250 17.08 8.53 15.26
N ASN A 251 18.30 8.83 14.79
CA ASN A 251 19.49 8.12 15.25
C ASN A 251 20.56 9.14 15.64
N LEU A 252 20.76 9.31 16.95
CA LEU A 252 21.73 10.25 17.53
C LEU A 252 23.19 9.85 17.27
N LEU A 253 23.46 8.62 16.82
CA LEU A 253 24.79 8.16 16.43
C LEU A 253 25.17 8.62 15.02
N LEU A 254 24.19 8.98 14.19
CA LEU A 254 24.44 9.54 12.86
C LEU A 254 24.89 11.00 12.97
N PRO A 255 25.80 11.46 12.09
CA PRO A 255 26.09 12.89 11.99
C PRO A 255 24.81 13.69 11.72
N PRO A 256 24.74 14.96 12.19
CA PRO A 256 23.48 15.71 12.20
C PRO A 256 22.78 15.85 10.84
N ASP A 257 23.56 15.92 9.76
CA ASP A 257 23.13 16.14 8.38
C ASP A 257 23.11 14.84 7.53
N SER A 258 23.31 13.68 8.15
CA SER A 258 23.32 12.37 7.49
C SER A 258 21.99 11.63 7.69
N TYR A 259 21.64 10.75 6.74
CA TYR A 259 20.58 9.76 6.87
C TYR A 259 21.09 8.36 6.49
N SER A 260 20.49 7.33 7.07
CA SER A 260 20.75 5.92 6.75
C SER A 260 19.44 5.23 6.39
N VAL A 261 19.48 4.32 5.42
CA VAL A 261 18.35 3.50 4.99
C VAL A 261 18.68 2.05 5.34
N CYS A 262 17.80 1.43 6.11
CA CYS A 262 17.95 0.05 6.55
C CYS A 262 16.83 -0.81 5.99
N ILE A 263 17.17 -1.99 5.49
CA ILE A 263 16.22 -3.02 5.05
C ILE A 263 16.42 -4.25 5.92
N LYS A 264 15.34 -4.74 6.53
CA LYS A 264 15.41 -5.82 7.54
C LYS A 264 16.49 -5.55 8.61
N GLU A 265 16.53 -4.30 9.07
CA GLU A 265 17.49 -3.79 10.06
C GLU A 265 18.98 -3.77 9.65
N ILE A 266 19.28 -4.01 8.36
CA ILE A 266 20.63 -3.93 7.82
C ILE A 266 20.75 -2.63 7.01
N GLU A 267 21.76 -1.81 7.31
CA GLU A 267 22.07 -0.61 6.51
C GLU A 267 22.40 -1.00 5.07
N VAL A 268 21.61 -0.51 4.12
CA VAL A 268 21.80 -0.75 2.68
C VAL A 268 22.31 0.50 1.95
N GLY A 269 22.16 1.68 2.54
CA GLY A 269 22.65 2.91 1.95
C GLY A 269 22.61 4.08 2.91
N ARG A 270 23.51 5.04 2.68
CA ARG A 270 23.69 6.22 3.51
C ARG A 270 23.93 7.45 2.63
N GLY A 271 23.47 8.61 3.06
CA GLY A 271 23.73 9.87 2.36
C GLY A 271 23.81 11.07 3.30
N ASP A 272 24.35 12.16 2.76
CA ASP A 272 24.44 13.44 3.45
C ASP A 272 23.64 14.49 2.68
N VAL A 273 22.87 15.32 3.39
CA VAL A 273 22.10 16.40 2.78
C VAL A 273 22.30 17.72 3.51
N ARG A 274 22.08 18.84 2.82
CA ARG A 274 22.19 20.18 3.39
C ARG A 274 20.81 20.83 3.40
N LEU A 275 20.17 20.94 4.57
CA LEU A 275 18.78 21.42 4.69
C LEU A 275 18.50 22.74 3.96
N ASN A 276 19.45 23.68 4.05
CA ASN A 276 19.28 25.05 3.55
C ASN A 276 19.78 25.25 2.12
N LYS A 277 20.28 24.20 1.46
CA LYS A 277 20.82 24.25 0.09
C LYS A 277 19.98 23.39 -0.86
N LEU A 278 20.24 23.52 -2.15
CA LEU A 278 19.66 22.70 -3.22
C LEU A 278 20.77 21.91 -3.90
N LEU A 279 20.46 20.71 -4.40
CA LEU A 279 21.41 19.89 -5.15
C LEU A 279 21.23 20.16 -6.64
N ALA A 280 22.29 20.62 -7.29
CA ALA A 280 22.34 20.86 -8.73
C ALA A 280 23.16 19.77 -9.44
N MET A 281 22.64 19.27 -10.56
CA MET A 281 23.23 18.18 -11.34
C MET A 281 23.16 18.48 -12.84
N ASP A 282 24.16 18.04 -13.58
CA ASP A 282 24.12 18.04 -15.04
C ASP A 282 23.40 16.79 -15.56
N PRO A 283 22.31 16.91 -16.34
CA PRO A 283 21.66 15.77 -16.98
C PRO A 283 22.60 14.94 -17.87
N LYS A 284 23.71 15.52 -18.34
CA LYS A 284 24.73 14.84 -19.16
C LYS A 284 25.81 14.13 -18.33
N GLY A 285 25.71 14.16 -17.01
CA GLY A 285 26.68 13.55 -16.08
C GLY A 285 27.99 14.33 -15.90
N GLY A 286 28.05 15.56 -16.41
CA GLY A 286 29.14 16.50 -16.17
C GLY A 286 29.11 17.11 -14.77
N GLN A 287 30.19 17.80 -14.40
CA GLN A 287 30.17 18.63 -13.20
C GLN A 287 29.54 19.99 -13.53
N PRO A 288 28.51 20.44 -12.79
CA PRO A 288 27.93 21.75 -13.03
C PRO A 288 28.96 22.87 -12.82
N ASN A 289 28.89 23.93 -13.64
CA ASN A 289 29.81 25.07 -13.59
C ASN A 289 29.17 26.27 -12.90
N ILE A 290 28.79 26.09 -11.63
CA ILE A 290 28.17 27.10 -10.77
C ILE A 290 28.82 27.07 -9.39
N ASP A 291 28.75 28.20 -8.67
CA ASP A 291 29.28 28.28 -7.31
C ASP A 291 28.47 27.37 -6.37
N GLY A 292 29.19 26.49 -5.67
CA GLY A 292 28.59 25.53 -4.75
C GLY A 292 29.60 24.60 -4.10
N GLU A 293 29.14 23.85 -3.12
CA GLU A 293 29.92 22.83 -2.42
C GLU A 293 29.87 21.51 -3.20
N LYS A 294 31.04 21.02 -3.63
CA LYS A 294 31.14 19.79 -4.44
C LYS A 294 30.69 18.58 -3.63
N THR A 295 29.86 17.75 -4.25
CA THR A 295 29.39 16.48 -3.66
C THR A 295 29.17 15.43 -4.75
N LYS A 296 28.74 14.24 -4.35
CA LYS A 296 28.16 13.23 -5.24
C LYS A 296 26.71 13.01 -4.85
N GLU A 297 25.86 12.87 -5.85
CA GLU A 297 24.47 12.47 -5.64
C GLU A 297 24.43 11.00 -5.17
N PRO A 298 23.64 10.67 -4.13
CA PRO A 298 23.72 9.36 -3.48
C PRO A 298 23.09 8.18 -4.26
N ALA A 299 22.10 8.39 -5.13
CA ALA A 299 21.41 7.31 -5.84
C ALA A 299 22.20 6.77 -7.05
N PHE A 300 22.83 7.64 -7.83
CA PHE A 300 23.51 7.32 -9.08
C PHE A 300 25.02 7.61 -9.04
N GLY A 301 25.51 8.26 -7.97
CA GLY A 301 26.92 8.60 -7.82
C GLY A 301 27.41 9.72 -8.75
N LEU A 302 26.50 10.49 -9.34
CA LEU A 302 26.83 11.55 -10.29
C LEU A 302 27.49 12.75 -9.60
N PRO A 303 28.45 13.44 -10.25
CA PRO A 303 28.99 14.69 -9.74
C PRO A 303 27.89 15.75 -9.57
N ALA A 304 27.81 16.36 -8.40
CA ALA A 304 26.78 17.34 -8.08
C ALA A 304 27.35 18.47 -7.21
N LEU A 305 26.58 19.55 -7.08
CA LEU A 305 26.94 20.73 -6.27
C LEU A 305 25.77 21.11 -5.36
N TRP A 306 26.06 21.34 -4.08
CA TRP A 306 25.13 22.00 -3.16
C TRP A 306 25.22 23.51 -3.35
N ILE A 307 24.15 24.10 -3.84
CA ILE A 307 24.03 25.54 -4.15
C ILE A 307 23.06 26.24 -3.20
N ASP A 308 23.25 27.53 -2.98
CA ASP A 308 22.28 28.35 -2.25
C ASP A 308 20.95 28.48 -3.00
N GLN A 309 19.85 28.66 -2.27
CA GLN A 309 18.51 28.76 -2.86
C GLN A 309 18.37 29.92 -3.86
N SER A 310 19.15 30.99 -3.68
CA SER A 310 19.21 32.15 -4.58
C SER A 310 19.73 31.80 -5.98
N LEU A 311 20.56 30.76 -6.11
CA LEU A 311 21.15 30.33 -7.38
C LEU A 311 20.25 29.39 -8.19
N ARG A 312 19.05 29.05 -7.66
CA ARG A 312 18.11 28.11 -8.29
C ARG A 312 17.76 28.51 -9.72
N GLU A 313 17.33 29.76 -9.94
CA GLU A 313 16.90 30.22 -11.26
C GLU A 313 18.06 30.20 -12.26
N ASN A 314 19.25 30.62 -11.83
CA ASN A 314 20.46 30.60 -12.66
C ASN A 314 20.81 29.17 -13.09
N ALA A 315 20.81 28.22 -12.15
CA ALA A 315 21.09 26.81 -12.43
C ALA A 315 20.08 26.21 -13.42
N ILE A 316 18.79 26.51 -13.28
CA ILE A 316 17.74 26.05 -14.21
C ILE A 316 17.94 26.65 -15.61
N ILE A 317 18.28 27.94 -15.71
CA ILE A 317 18.54 28.61 -17.00
C ILE A 317 19.74 27.99 -17.72
N GLN A 318 20.77 27.56 -16.98
CA GLN A 318 21.92 26.84 -17.53
C GLN A 318 21.62 25.38 -17.92
N GLY A 319 20.39 24.90 -17.67
CA GLY A 319 19.95 23.55 -18.01
C GLY A 319 20.30 22.48 -16.97
N TYR A 320 20.65 22.87 -15.75
CA TYR A 320 20.90 21.94 -14.65
C TYR A 320 19.60 21.52 -13.96
N THR A 321 19.56 20.25 -13.53
CA THR A 321 18.49 19.71 -12.70
C THR A 321 18.74 20.13 -11.26
N VAL A 322 17.79 20.82 -10.65
CA VAL A 322 17.89 21.32 -9.27
C VAL A 322 16.83 20.64 -8.40
N VAL A 323 17.25 19.98 -7.31
CA VAL A 323 16.38 19.22 -6.41
C VAL A 323 16.57 19.65 -4.94
N ASP A 324 15.48 19.60 -4.17
CA ASP A 324 15.50 19.88 -2.73
C ASP A 324 16.01 18.68 -1.91
N PRO A 325 16.52 18.90 -0.68
CA PRO A 325 17.06 17.82 0.17
C PRO A 325 16.10 16.64 0.39
N ALA A 326 14.80 16.90 0.57
CA ALA A 326 13.82 15.82 0.72
C ALA A 326 13.68 15.00 -0.56
N SER A 327 13.76 15.62 -1.74
CA SER A 327 13.80 14.88 -3.01
C SER A 327 15.04 14.02 -3.14
N VAL A 328 16.21 14.49 -2.69
CA VAL A 328 17.46 13.70 -2.70
C VAL A 328 17.30 12.42 -1.86
N ILE A 329 16.78 12.54 -0.63
CA ILE A 329 16.52 11.38 0.24
C ILE A 329 15.55 10.40 -0.44
N ILE A 330 14.47 10.92 -1.03
CA ILE A 330 13.43 10.09 -1.67
C ILE A 330 13.96 9.40 -2.92
N THR A 331 14.72 10.08 -3.78
CA THR A 331 15.34 9.46 -4.95
C THR A 331 16.30 8.35 -4.55
N HIS A 332 17.13 8.57 -3.53
CA HIS A 332 18.01 7.54 -3.00
C HIS A 332 17.22 6.35 -2.42
N LEU A 333 16.22 6.62 -1.58
CA LEU A 333 15.33 5.59 -1.03
C LEU A 333 14.64 4.79 -2.15
N THR A 334 14.22 5.44 -3.23
CA THR A 334 13.58 4.80 -4.38
C THR A 334 14.51 3.79 -5.04
N GLU A 335 15.77 4.16 -5.30
CA GLU A 335 16.73 3.27 -5.94
C GLU A 335 17.16 2.13 -5.00
N LEU A 336 17.40 2.41 -3.72
CA LEU A 336 17.69 1.36 -2.73
C LEU A 336 16.54 0.35 -2.59
N VAL A 337 15.29 0.84 -2.59
CA VAL A 337 14.11 -0.02 -2.60
C VAL A 337 14.10 -0.87 -3.86
N LYS A 338 14.31 -0.27 -5.04
CA LYS A 338 14.33 -1.00 -6.32
C LYS A 338 15.39 -2.10 -6.35
N ASP A 339 16.58 -1.82 -5.84
CA ASP A 339 17.67 -2.80 -5.79
C ASP A 339 17.41 -3.96 -4.82
N ASN A 340 16.47 -3.80 -3.89
CA ASN A 340 16.15 -4.80 -2.86
C ASN A 340 14.68 -5.24 -2.87
N MET A 341 13.95 -5.01 -3.98
CA MET A 341 12.52 -5.36 -4.07
C MET A 341 12.27 -6.86 -3.90
N ALA A 342 13.14 -7.71 -4.44
CA ALA A 342 13.03 -9.15 -4.29
C ALA A 342 13.06 -9.58 -2.82
N ASP A 343 13.91 -8.94 -2.01
CA ASP A 343 14.02 -9.23 -0.58
C ASP A 343 12.82 -8.74 0.23
N LEU A 344 12.18 -7.65 -0.22
CA LEU A 344 10.97 -7.10 0.39
C LEU A 344 9.70 -7.89 0.02
N LEU A 345 9.71 -8.65 -1.09
CA LEU A 345 8.59 -9.51 -1.49
C LEU A 345 8.56 -10.79 -0.65
N SER A 346 7.85 -10.73 0.48
CA SER A 346 7.64 -11.88 1.36
C SER A 346 6.59 -12.85 0.81
N TYR A 347 6.47 -14.01 1.48
CA TYR A 347 5.38 -14.96 1.22
C TYR A 347 4.01 -14.32 1.45
N SER A 348 3.85 -13.54 2.53
CA SER A 348 2.58 -12.88 2.86
C SER A 348 2.19 -11.83 1.81
N GLU A 349 3.15 -11.05 1.32
CA GLU A 349 2.87 -10.07 0.26
C GLU A 349 2.54 -10.76 -1.06
N THR A 350 3.22 -11.87 -1.38
CA THR A 350 2.87 -12.68 -2.56
C THR A 350 1.46 -13.24 -2.44
N GLN A 351 1.07 -13.75 -1.28
CA GLN A 351 -0.28 -14.27 -1.06
C GLN A 351 -1.34 -13.16 -1.22
N LYS A 352 -1.10 -11.97 -0.63
CA LYS A 352 -1.99 -10.81 -0.79
C LYS A 352 -2.16 -10.44 -2.27
N LEU A 353 -1.07 -10.40 -3.05
CA LEU A 353 -1.14 -10.11 -4.48
C LEU A 353 -2.03 -11.12 -5.24
N LEU A 354 -1.99 -12.41 -4.85
CA LEU A 354 -2.84 -13.44 -5.45
C LEU A 354 -4.29 -13.31 -5.00
N ASP A 355 -4.54 -13.04 -3.72
CA ASP A 355 -5.89 -12.92 -3.12
C ASP A 355 -6.62 -11.67 -3.61
N GLU A 356 -5.91 -10.58 -3.90
CA GLU A 356 -6.46 -9.31 -4.40
C GLU A 356 -6.81 -9.34 -5.90
N LEU A 357 -6.46 -10.41 -6.63
CA LEU A 357 -6.84 -10.55 -8.03
C LEU A 357 -8.38 -10.58 -8.19
N PRO A 358 -8.93 -9.96 -9.26
CA PRO A 358 -10.34 -10.03 -9.59
C PRO A 358 -10.90 -11.46 -9.61
N ARG A 359 -12.17 -11.63 -9.23
CA ARG A 359 -12.84 -12.95 -9.15
C ARG A 359 -12.76 -13.77 -10.44
N GLU A 360 -12.75 -13.12 -11.60
CA GLU A 360 -12.62 -13.77 -12.91
C GLU A 360 -11.26 -14.49 -13.07
N GLN A 361 -10.22 -13.95 -12.45
CA GLN A 361 -8.85 -14.46 -12.52
C GLN A 361 -8.51 -15.39 -11.36
N GLN A 362 -9.30 -15.38 -10.27
CA GLN A 362 -9.12 -16.30 -9.14
C GLN A 362 -9.19 -17.78 -9.57
N LYS A 363 -9.95 -18.09 -10.62
CA LYS A 363 -9.98 -19.46 -11.17
C LYS A 363 -8.60 -19.91 -11.69
N LEU A 364 -7.84 -19.02 -12.33
CA LEU A 364 -6.47 -19.31 -12.78
C LEU A 364 -5.55 -19.63 -11.60
N VAL A 365 -5.69 -18.90 -10.48
CA VAL A 365 -4.90 -19.13 -9.27
C VAL A 365 -5.17 -20.52 -8.71
N VAL A 366 -6.45 -20.91 -8.58
CA VAL A 366 -6.86 -22.23 -8.07
C VAL A 366 -6.42 -23.38 -9.00
N ASP A 367 -6.48 -23.16 -10.32
CA ASP A 367 -6.08 -24.18 -11.31
C ASP A 367 -4.56 -24.36 -11.41
N LEU A 368 -3.77 -23.35 -10.99
CA LEU A 368 -2.30 -23.36 -11.02
C LEU A 368 -1.67 -23.74 -9.67
N ILE A 369 -2.24 -23.25 -8.57
CA ILE A 369 -1.71 -23.35 -7.21
C ILE A 369 -2.70 -24.11 -6.32
N PRO A 370 -2.30 -25.19 -5.62
CA PRO A 370 -0.96 -25.81 -5.59
C PRO A 370 -0.77 -26.92 -6.64
N SER A 371 -1.71 -27.08 -7.58
CA SER A 371 -1.80 -28.23 -8.49
C SER A 371 -0.60 -28.42 -9.41
N GLN A 372 -0.06 -27.33 -9.99
CA GLN A 372 1.10 -27.36 -10.89
C GLN A 372 2.35 -26.81 -10.20
N ILE A 373 2.21 -25.75 -9.40
CA ILE A 373 3.30 -25.10 -8.67
C ILE A 373 2.85 -24.60 -7.29
N SER A 374 3.80 -24.45 -6.37
CA SER A 374 3.54 -23.86 -5.05
C SER A 374 3.58 -22.34 -5.07
N VAL A 375 2.97 -21.69 -4.07
CA VAL A 375 3.09 -20.24 -3.84
C VAL A 375 4.56 -19.83 -3.71
N GLY A 376 5.40 -20.68 -3.10
CA GLY A 376 6.83 -20.43 -2.99
C GLY A 376 7.55 -20.35 -4.36
N MET A 377 7.15 -21.18 -5.34
CA MET A 377 7.70 -21.07 -6.70
C MET A 377 7.23 -19.81 -7.42
N VAL A 378 5.97 -19.41 -7.22
CA VAL A 378 5.46 -18.12 -7.73
C VAL A 378 6.25 -16.97 -7.12
N GLN A 379 6.41 -16.94 -5.79
CA GLN A 379 7.21 -15.94 -5.09
C GLN A 379 8.63 -15.87 -5.66
N ARG A 380 9.34 -17.00 -5.79
CA ARG A 380 10.71 -17.02 -6.33
C ARG A 380 10.80 -16.53 -7.77
N THR A 381 9.78 -16.81 -8.58
CA THR A 381 9.69 -16.30 -9.95
C THR A 381 9.50 -14.78 -9.94
N LEU A 382 8.55 -14.26 -9.17
CA LEU A 382 8.30 -12.82 -9.03
C LEU A 382 9.53 -12.07 -8.47
N GLN A 383 10.19 -12.64 -7.45
CA GLN A 383 11.45 -12.13 -6.91
C GLN A 383 12.53 -12.02 -8.00
N SER A 384 12.70 -13.07 -8.81
CA SER A 384 13.69 -13.06 -9.91
C SER A 384 13.37 -12.02 -10.99
N LEU A 385 12.08 -11.75 -11.24
CA LEU A 385 11.68 -10.67 -12.16
C LEU A 385 11.99 -9.30 -11.56
N LEU A 386 11.68 -9.08 -10.28
CA LEU A 386 11.93 -7.83 -9.56
C LEU A 386 13.42 -7.52 -9.40
N ASP A 387 14.27 -8.53 -9.15
CA ASP A 387 15.74 -8.41 -9.13
C ASP A 387 16.31 -7.88 -10.46
N GLU A 388 15.62 -8.17 -11.56
CA GLU A 388 15.97 -7.68 -12.88
C GLU A 388 15.18 -6.43 -13.29
N ARG A 389 14.55 -5.77 -12.32
CA ARG A 389 13.70 -4.59 -12.48
C ARG A 389 12.59 -4.78 -13.53
N VAL A 390 12.08 -6.01 -13.67
CA VAL A 390 10.91 -6.32 -14.50
C VAL A 390 9.65 -6.16 -13.66
N SER A 391 8.73 -5.32 -14.13
CA SER A 391 7.43 -5.10 -13.48
C SER A 391 6.62 -6.39 -13.40
N ILE A 392 6.02 -6.62 -12.23
CA ILE A 392 5.09 -7.72 -11.97
C ILE A 392 3.63 -7.25 -11.94
N ARG A 393 3.37 -6.03 -12.41
CA ARG A 393 2.03 -5.43 -12.44
C ARG A 393 1.03 -6.24 -13.25
N ASP A 394 1.46 -6.78 -14.39
CA ASP A 394 0.65 -7.69 -15.19
C ASP A 394 0.75 -9.12 -14.63
N LEU A 395 0.28 -9.29 -13.40
CA LEU A 395 0.36 -10.57 -12.68
C LEU A 395 -0.40 -11.67 -13.43
N VAL A 396 -1.48 -11.33 -14.14
CA VAL A 396 -2.28 -12.28 -14.92
C VAL A 396 -1.46 -12.89 -16.04
N SER A 397 -0.83 -12.07 -16.87
CA SER A 397 0.05 -12.56 -17.94
C SER A 397 1.22 -13.40 -17.38
N ILE A 398 1.72 -13.06 -16.18
CA ILE A 398 2.75 -13.85 -15.50
C ILE A 398 2.21 -15.22 -15.09
N LEU A 399 1.03 -15.29 -14.48
CA LEU A 399 0.41 -16.56 -14.06
C LEU A 399 0.05 -17.45 -15.26
N GLU A 400 -0.46 -16.87 -16.35
CA GLU A 400 -0.70 -17.59 -17.60
C GLU A 400 0.60 -18.13 -18.19
N ALA A 401 1.66 -17.32 -18.21
CA ALA A 401 2.98 -17.75 -18.67
C ALA A 401 3.57 -18.84 -17.77
N LEU A 402 3.35 -18.77 -16.46
CA LEU A 402 3.74 -19.84 -15.53
C LEU A 402 2.99 -21.14 -15.84
N GLN A 403 1.68 -21.08 -16.08
CA GLN A 403 0.88 -22.25 -16.45
C GLN A 403 1.32 -22.86 -17.80
N GLU A 404 1.59 -22.02 -18.80
CA GLU A 404 2.14 -22.44 -20.10
C GLU A 404 3.50 -23.12 -19.92
N GLY A 405 4.40 -22.50 -19.13
CA GLY A 405 5.71 -23.04 -18.84
C GLY A 405 5.67 -24.39 -18.11
N CYS A 406 4.78 -24.53 -17.12
CA CYS A 406 4.58 -25.80 -16.42
C CYS A 406 4.08 -26.90 -17.37
N SER A 407 3.18 -26.56 -18.28
CA SER A 407 2.66 -27.47 -19.30
C SER A 407 3.74 -27.90 -20.31
N GLN A 408 4.75 -27.05 -20.56
CA GLN A 408 5.93 -27.37 -21.37
C GLN A 408 7.00 -28.18 -20.59
N GLY A 409 6.77 -28.47 -19.31
CA GLY A 409 7.65 -29.27 -18.47
C GLY A 409 8.71 -28.47 -17.70
N PHE A 410 8.65 -27.14 -17.69
CA PHE A 410 9.53 -26.34 -16.83
C PHE A 410 9.10 -26.48 -15.36
N LYS A 411 10.00 -27.02 -14.54
CA LYS A 411 9.76 -27.24 -13.09
C LYS A 411 10.71 -26.46 -12.18
N THR A 412 11.75 -25.84 -12.74
CA THR A 412 12.73 -25.07 -11.99
C THR A 412 12.45 -23.58 -12.13
N VAL A 413 12.78 -22.79 -11.10
CA VAL A 413 12.60 -21.33 -11.12
C VAL A 413 13.33 -20.69 -12.29
N PRO A 414 14.61 -20.98 -12.60
CA PRO A 414 15.28 -20.38 -13.76
C PRO A 414 14.61 -20.68 -15.10
N GLY A 415 14.07 -21.89 -15.27
CA GLY A 415 13.33 -22.30 -16.47
C GLY A 415 12.02 -21.52 -16.61
N LEU A 416 11.24 -21.45 -15.53
CA LEU A 416 9.98 -20.69 -15.49
C LEU A 416 10.21 -19.19 -15.71
N VAL A 417 11.19 -18.58 -15.04
CA VAL A 417 11.55 -17.16 -15.21
C VAL A 417 11.93 -16.87 -16.66
N SER A 418 12.73 -17.74 -17.29
CA SER A 418 13.12 -17.57 -18.70
C SER A 418 11.90 -17.61 -19.63
N HIS A 419 10.97 -18.53 -19.39
CA HIS A 419 9.73 -18.61 -20.17
C HIS A 419 8.83 -17.38 -19.94
N VAL A 420 8.60 -16.99 -18.69
CA VAL A 420 7.78 -15.82 -18.32
C VAL A 420 8.34 -14.55 -18.96
N ARG A 421 9.66 -14.33 -18.94
CA ARG A 421 10.27 -13.16 -19.58
C ARG A 421 10.04 -13.11 -21.09
N ILE A 422 10.08 -14.24 -21.78
CA ILE A 422 9.74 -14.31 -23.21
C ILE A 422 8.27 -13.90 -23.44
N ARG A 423 7.36 -14.36 -22.59
CA ARG A 423 5.94 -13.96 -22.65
C ARG A 423 5.76 -12.46 -22.35
N LEU A 424 6.62 -11.89 -21.53
CA LEU A 424 6.69 -10.46 -21.22
C LEU A 424 7.54 -9.63 -22.20
N ALA A 425 7.96 -10.18 -23.34
CA ALA A 425 8.87 -9.50 -24.30
C ALA A 425 8.39 -8.09 -24.69
N ARG A 426 7.07 -7.90 -24.85
CA ARG A 426 6.46 -6.58 -25.14
C ARG A 426 6.72 -5.58 -24.01
N GLN A 427 6.49 -5.98 -22.76
CA GLN A 427 6.70 -5.14 -21.59
C GLN A 427 8.18 -4.81 -21.42
N ILE A 428 9.04 -5.83 -21.44
CA ILE A 428 10.50 -5.68 -21.30
C ILE A 428 11.04 -4.74 -22.38
N SER A 429 10.66 -4.95 -23.63
CA SER A 429 11.08 -4.10 -24.76
C SER A 429 10.62 -2.66 -24.62
N ALA A 430 9.40 -2.42 -24.12
CA ALA A 430 8.89 -1.07 -23.90
C ALA A 430 9.69 -0.33 -22.82
N THR A 431 10.03 -1.01 -21.72
CA THR A 431 10.79 -0.42 -20.60
C THR A 431 12.23 -0.05 -20.99
N ILE A 432 12.86 -0.84 -21.87
CA ILE A 432 14.26 -0.61 -22.30
C ILE A 432 14.39 0.19 -23.60
N THR A 433 13.27 0.60 -24.21
CA THR A 433 13.32 1.45 -25.39
C THR A 433 13.77 2.84 -24.97
N GLY A 434 14.89 3.30 -25.55
CA GLY A 434 15.44 4.61 -25.27
C GLY A 434 14.55 5.74 -25.80
N PRO A 435 14.81 7.00 -25.41
CA PRO A 435 14.02 8.16 -25.82
C PRO A 435 13.99 8.40 -27.34
N LYS A 436 14.97 7.85 -28.07
CA LYS A 436 15.05 7.90 -29.54
C LYS A 436 14.14 6.87 -30.25
N GLY A 437 13.38 6.07 -29.50
CA GLY A 437 12.41 5.11 -30.03
C GLY A 437 13.03 3.81 -30.57
N TYR A 438 14.26 3.48 -30.15
CA TYR A 438 14.90 2.18 -30.39
C TYR A 438 15.60 1.69 -29.12
N ILE A 439 15.89 0.40 -29.08
CA ILE A 439 16.66 -0.25 -28.01
C ILE A 439 18.14 -0.22 -28.41
N PRO A 440 19.00 0.53 -27.70
CA PRO A 440 20.44 0.53 -27.93
C PRO A 440 21.06 -0.76 -27.36
N ILE A 441 21.58 -1.63 -28.23
CA ILE A 441 22.11 -2.94 -27.83
C ILE A 441 23.65 -2.96 -27.85
N LEU A 442 24.22 -3.58 -26.83
CA LEU A 442 25.59 -4.08 -26.81
C LEU A 442 25.54 -5.60 -26.99
N SER A 443 26.08 -6.09 -28.10
CA SER A 443 26.19 -7.52 -28.35
C SER A 443 27.53 -8.06 -27.88
N LEU A 444 27.62 -9.37 -27.65
CA LEU A 444 28.90 -10.05 -27.53
C LEU A 444 29.52 -10.20 -28.92
N SER A 445 30.85 -10.08 -29.01
CA SER A 445 31.56 -10.53 -30.21
C SER A 445 31.52 -12.06 -30.31
N PRO A 446 31.62 -12.63 -31.52
CA PRO A 446 31.58 -14.09 -31.72
C PRO A 446 32.62 -14.83 -30.87
N ASP A 447 33.83 -14.30 -30.75
CA ASP A 447 34.91 -14.90 -29.97
C ASP A 447 34.56 -15.00 -28.48
N TRP A 448 33.96 -13.95 -27.92
CA TRP A 448 33.48 -13.96 -26.53
C TRP A 448 32.30 -14.90 -26.34
N GLU A 449 31.34 -14.92 -27.28
CA GLU A 449 30.19 -15.81 -27.19
C GLU A 449 30.63 -17.28 -27.22
N THR A 450 31.51 -17.68 -28.15
CA THR A 450 32.06 -19.04 -28.20
C THR A 450 32.84 -19.38 -26.93
N SER A 451 33.73 -18.49 -26.47
CA SER A 451 34.52 -18.72 -25.26
C SER A 451 33.65 -18.90 -24.01
N ILE A 452 32.59 -18.11 -23.86
CA ILE A 452 31.66 -18.20 -22.73
C ILE A 452 30.85 -19.51 -22.81
N ILE A 453 30.39 -19.90 -24.00
CA ILE A 453 29.61 -21.13 -24.20
C ILE A 453 30.46 -22.37 -23.87
N GLU A 454 31.72 -22.42 -24.32
CA GLU A 454 32.64 -23.52 -24.03
C GLU A 454 32.95 -23.65 -22.53
N ASN A 455 32.97 -22.52 -21.82
CA ASN A 455 33.23 -22.46 -20.38
C ASN A 455 31.94 -22.42 -19.55
N LEU A 456 30.78 -22.73 -20.15
CA LEU A 456 29.52 -22.83 -19.45
C LEU A 456 29.40 -24.21 -18.80
N SER A 457 29.59 -24.28 -17.49
CA SER A 457 29.41 -25.55 -16.78
C SER A 457 27.93 -25.80 -16.49
N ASN A 458 27.43 -26.97 -16.89
CA ASN A 458 26.09 -27.46 -16.55
C ASN A 458 26.11 -28.31 -15.27
N SER A 459 26.79 -27.84 -14.21
CA SER A 459 26.84 -28.59 -12.95
C SER A 459 25.59 -28.27 -12.11
N GLY A 460 24.60 -29.17 -12.12
CA GLY A 460 23.35 -29.03 -11.36
C GLY A 460 22.25 -28.23 -12.09
N GLU A 461 21.34 -27.63 -11.32
CA GLU A 461 20.24 -26.80 -11.85
C GLU A 461 20.68 -25.38 -12.26
N GLU A 462 21.88 -24.94 -11.82
CA GLU A 462 22.39 -23.60 -12.10
C GLU A 462 23.56 -23.62 -13.10
N ARG A 463 23.46 -22.78 -14.14
CA ARG A 463 24.54 -22.58 -15.12
C ARG A 463 25.46 -21.47 -14.65
N HIS A 464 26.75 -21.73 -14.64
CA HIS A 464 27.78 -20.76 -14.26
C HIS A 464 28.84 -20.64 -15.36
N ILE A 465 29.35 -19.43 -15.55
CA ILE A 465 30.45 -19.14 -16.48
C ILE A 465 31.76 -19.35 -15.72
N ASN A 466 32.53 -20.36 -16.11
CA ASN A 466 33.80 -20.72 -15.49
C ASN A 466 34.98 -20.28 -16.37
N LEU A 467 35.10 -18.98 -16.61
CA LEU A 467 36.26 -18.44 -17.32
C LEU A 467 37.50 -18.37 -16.40
N PRO A 468 38.71 -18.55 -16.94
CA PRO A 468 39.94 -18.22 -16.23
C PRO A 468 39.91 -16.76 -15.73
N PRO A 469 40.44 -16.45 -14.53
CA PRO A 469 40.37 -15.10 -13.97
C PRO A 469 40.93 -13.99 -14.87
N SER A 470 41.99 -14.28 -15.64
CA SER A 470 42.57 -13.34 -16.62
C SER A 470 41.58 -12.97 -17.73
N ARG A 471 40.90 -13.97 -18.31
CA ARG A 471 39.86 -13.77 -19.33
C ARG A 471 38.63 -13.06 -18.76
N MET A 472 38.22 -13.40 -17.54
CA MET A 472 37.11 -12.70 -16.88
C MET A 472 37.42 -11.21 -16.67
N ASN A 473 38.64 -10.88 -16.22
CA ASN A 473 39.05 -9.48 -16.05
C ASN A 473 39.10 -8.72 -17.38
N GLU A 474 39.58 -9.36 -18.44
CA GLU A 474 39.58 -8.82 -19.80
C GLU A 474 38.15 -8.51 -20.28
N PHE A 475 37.23 -9.47 -20.12
CA PHE A 475 35.82 -9.31 -20.46
C PHE A 475 35.16 -8.15 -19.71
N VAL A 476 35.37 -8.07 -18.39
CA VAL A 476 34.80 -7.01 -17.54
C VAL A 476 35.33 -5.63 -17.90
N ALA A 477 36.64 -5.51 -18.15
CA ALA A 477 37.24 -4.26 -18.57
C ALA A 477 36.66 -3.79 -19.92
N ARG A 478 36.48 -4.72 -20.85
CA ARG A 478 35.91 -4.42 -22.17
C ARG A 478 34.44 -4.03 -22.09
N MET A 479 33.65 -4.74 -21.29
CA MET A 479 32.25 -4.41 -21.05
C MET A 479 32.09 -3.01 -20.46
N ARG A 480 32.88 -2.65 -19.43
CA ARG A 480 32.87 -1.29 -18.84
C ARG A 480 33.18 -0.22 -19.88
N PHE A 481 34.21 -0.43 -20.70
CA PHE A 481 34.58 0.49 -21.77
C PHE A 481 33.43 0.72 -22.77
N CYS A 482 32.75 -0.36 -23.20
CA CYS A 482 31.61 -0.26 -24.11
C CYS A 482 30.41 0.45 -23.49
N LEU A 483 30.10 0.17 -22.21
CA LEU A 483 29.04 0.84 -21.46
C LEU A 483 29.31 2.34 -21.32
N GLU A 484 30.51 2.73 -20.89
CA GLU A 484 30.90 4.13 -20.75
C GLU A 484 30.89 4.87 -22.09
N SER A 485 31.33 4.22 -23.17
CA SER A 485 31.31 4.79 -24.52
C SER A 485 29.89 5.07 -25.01
N ALA A 486 28.96 4.14 -24.77
CA ALA A 486 27.54 4.33 -25.10
C ALA A 486 26.90 5.44 -24.24
N MET A 487 27.20 5.49 -22.94
CA MET A 487 26.71 6.56 -22.05
C MET A 487 27.21 7.94 -22.47
N LYS A 488 28.47 8.08 -22.91
CA LYS A 488 29.02 9.33 -23.46
C LYS A 488 28.30 9.79 -24.73
N GLN A 489 27.70 8.87 -25.49
CA GLN A 489 26.87 9.17 -26.66
C GLN A 489 25.40 9.48 -26.29
N GLY A 490 25.08 9.51 -25.00
CA GLY A 490 23.73 9.74 -24.48
C GLY A 490 22.79 8.54 -24.69
N GLU A 491 23.34 7.33 -24.83
CA GLU A 491 22.56 6.09 -24.92
C GLU A 491 22.58 5.36 -23.57
N VAL A 492 21.50 4.67 -23.23
CA VAL A 492 21.43 3.77 -22.07
C VAL A 492 21.39 2.33 -22.59
N PRO A 493 22.56 1.70 -22.83
CA PRO A 493 22.63 0.43 -23.52
C PRO A 493 22.06 -0.73 -22.70
N VAL A 494 21.53 -1.74 -23.40
CA VAL A 494 21.25 -3.07 -22.84
C VAL A 494 22.19 -4.11 -23.42
N ILE A 495 22.54 -5.12 -22.63
CA ILE A 495 23.38 -6.22 -23.10
C ILE A 495 22.49 -7.29 -23.71
N LEU A 496 22.72 -7.60 -24.99
CA LEU A 496 22.00 -8.63 -25.73
C LEU A 496 22.82 -9.90 -25.81
N VAL A 497 22.24 -11.02 -25.38
CA VAL A 497 22.86 -12.35 -25.44
C VAL A 497 21.87 -13.42 -25.92
N SER A 498 22.38 -14.61 -26.20
CA SER A 498 21.55 -15.79 -26.46
C SER A 498 20.85 -16.27 -25.18
N ARG A 499 19.68 -16.91 -25.32
CA ARG A 499 18.85 -17.39 -24.19
C ARG A 499 19.63 -18.13 -23.11
N ASN A 500 20.55 -19.00 -23.51
CA ASN A 500 21.32 -19.85 -22.60
C ASN A 500 22.33 -19.07 -21.75
N LEU A 501 22.75 -17.89 -22.20
CA LEU A 501 23.75 -17.05 -21.55
C LEU A 501 23.14 -15.92 -20.70
N ARG A 502 21.83 -15.66 -20.83
CA ARG A 502 21.16 -14.52 -20.21
C ARG A 502 21.32 -14.47 -18.69
N LEU A 503 20.93 -15.52 -17.96
CA LEU A 503 21.05 -15.56 -16.49
C LEU A 503 22.51 -15.55 -16.02
N PRO A 504 23.42 -16.40 -16.56
CA PRO A 504 24.83 -16.34 -16.18
C PRO A 504 25.46 -14.97 -16.44
N MET A 505 25.12 -14.32 -17.56
CA MET A 505 25.58 -12.97 -17.88
C MET A 505 25.01 -11.93 -16.91
N ARG A 506 23.71 -11.99 -16.59
CA ARG A 506 23.07 -11.11 -15.60
C ARG A 506 23.80 -11.14 -14.25
N ARG A 507 24.20 -12.32 -13.77
CA ARG A 507 24.96 -12.49 -12.52
C ARG A 507 26.36 -11.84 -12.55
N ILE A 508 27.00 -11.81 -13.72
CA ILE A 508 28.28 -11.09 -13.90
C ILE A 508 28.02 -9.59 -13.89
N VAL A 509 27.06 -9.13 -14.70
CA VAL A 509 26.73 -7.70 -14.85
C VAL A 509 26.26 -7.10 -13.54
N GLU A 510 25.51 -7.86 -12.71
CA GLU A 510 25.05 -7.45 -11.39
C GLU A 510 26.15 -6.91 -10.49
N ARG A 511 27.30 -7.60 -10.47
CA ARG A 511 28.42 -7.26 -9.60
C ARG A 511 29.17 -6.01 -10.06
N ILE A 512 28.91 -5.58 -11.29
CA ILE A 512 29.66 -4.52 -11.96
C ILE A 512 28.79 -3.27 -12.08
N GLN A 513 27.59 -3.42 -12.63
CA GLN A 513 26.62 -2.35 -12.77
C GLN A 513 25.19 -2.92 -12.73
N PRO A 514 24.57 -3.01 -11.53
CA PRO A 514 23.22 -3.59 -11.35
C PRO A 514 22.14 -2.98 -12.24
N ALA A 515 22.28 -1.69 -12.57
CA ALA A 515 21.30 -0.96 -13.36
C ALA A 515 21.26 -1.35 -14.85
N VAL A 516 22.27 -2.07 -15.37
CA VAL A 516 22.34 -2.44 -16.80
C VAL A 516 21.49 -3.68 -17.07
N PRO A 517 20.44 -3.59 -17.90
CA PRO A 517 19.62 -4.75 -18.26
C PRO A 517 20.39 -5.74 -19.14
N VAL A 518 20.21 -7.03 -18.86
CA VAL A 518 20.68 -8.13 -19.71
C VAL A 518 19.47 -8.86 -20.27
N ILE A 519 19.34 -8.88 -21.59
CA ILE A 519 18.18 -9.44 -22.29
C ILE A 519 18.59 -10.57 -23.25
N ALA A 520 17.71 -11.55 -23.38
CA ALA A 520 17.84 -12.56 -24.41
C ALA A 520 17.23 -12.07 -25.73
N GLN A 521 17.71 -12.60 -26.86
CA GLN A 521 17.15 -12.26 -28.18
C GLN A 521 15.63 -12.50 -28.28
N GLU A 522 15.13 -13.54 -27.62
CA GLU A 522 13.70 -13.88 -27.62
C GLU A 522 12.85 -13.04 -26.65
N GLU A 523 13.49 -12.22 -25.81
CA GLU A 523 12.81 -11.23 -24.95
C GLU A 523 12.58 -9.90 -25.69
N ILE A 524 13.06 -9.76 -26.93
CA ILE A 524 12.81 -8.60 -27.78
C ILE A 524 11.51 -8.80 -28.54
N PHE A 525 10.58 -7.86 -28.37
CA PHE A 525 9.33 -7.86 -29.11
C PHE A 525 9.60 -7.69 -30.60
N SER A 526 8.94 -8.50 -31.45
CA SER A 526 9.21 -8.55 -32.89
C SER A 526 9.08 -7.23 -33.64
N ARG A 527 8.33 -6.26 -33.11
CA ARG A 527 8.18 -4.91 -33.70
C ARG A 527 9.08 -3.85 -33.05
N ALA A 528 9.86 -4.20 -32.04
CA ALA A 528 10.79 -3.28 -31.42
C ALA A 528 11.93 -2.95 -32.39
N LYS A 529 12.30 -1.67 -32.47
CA LYS A 529 13.46 -1.24 -33.24
C LYS A 529 14.70 -1.41 -32.39
N ILE A 530 15.72 -2.07 -32.92
CA ILE A 530 17.00 -2.26 -32.24
C ILE A 530 18.11 -1.52 -32.99
N ARG A 531 19.11 -1.04 -32.26
CA ARG A 531 20.31 -0.43 -32.85
C ARG A 531 21.54 -0.88 -32.08
N THR A 532 22.48 -1.51 -32.78
CA THR A 532 23.77 -1.86 -32.19
C THR A 532 24.58 -0.59 -31.97
N VAL A 533 24.92 -0.32 -30.70
CA VAL A 533 25.77 0.82 -30.30
C VAL A 533 27.22 0.39 -30.04
N GLY A 534 27.46 -0.91 -29.89
CA GLY A 534 28.79 -1.48 -29.73
C GLY A 534 28.77 -3.00 -29.62
N SER A 535 29.97 -3.57 -29.64
CA SER A 535 30.19 -5.00 -29.35
C SER A 535 31.24 -5.10 -28.26
N ILE A 536 30.97 -5.95 -27.27
CA ILE A 536 31.92 -6.30 -26.20
C ILE A 536 32.99 -7.20 -26.79
#